data_AF-A0A1M3D6D9-F1
#
_entry.id   AF-A0A1M3D6D9-F1
#
_cell.length_a   1.000
_cell.length_b   1.000
_cell.length_c   1.000
_cell.angle_alpha   90.00
_cell.angle_beta   90.00
_cell.angle_gamma   90.00
#
_symmetry.space_group_name_H-M   'P 1'
#
loop_
_entity.id
_entity.type
_entity.pdbx_description
1 polymer ?
#
loop_
_entity_poly.entity_id
_entity_poly.type
_entity_poly.pdbx_seq_one_letter_code
_entity_poly.pdbx_strand_id
1 'polypeptide(L)'
;MATKTTGTAYVKLEGVNDALKTLKDYPNKINSVVKKSLKVAVTPTIQSMKSFAHPKFRKIVKYKLMSGRSPAIKFGFFGTKGETPAGGNVPVWFKAYWKNYGTLDSRFSGHTFERKRKQATKKWRGGIMPVLFFERSVVGKEQEIYSRFENALISEVKKLEDGK
;
A
#
# COMPACT_ATOMS: atom_id res chain seq x y z
N MET A 1 37.06 -0.69 -24.59
CA MET A 1 37.22 0.61 -25.27
C MET A 1 35.85 1.08 -25.73
N ALA A 2 35.43 2.29 -25.37
CA ALA A 2 34.11 2.82 -25.72
C ALA A 2 34.16 3.57 -27.05
N THR A 3 33.57 3.01 -28.09
CA THR A 3 33.37 3.70 -29.37
C THR A 3 32.16 4.63 -29.25
N LYS A 4 32.41 5.94 -29.34
CA LYS A 4 31.39 6.98 -29.47
C LYS A 4 30.90 7.04 -30.92
N THR A 5 29.76 6.42 -31.21
CA THR A 5 28.96 6.77 -32.39
C THR A 5 27.55 6.22 -32.20
N THR A 6 26.55 7.08 -32.39
CA THR A 6 25.10 6.94 -32.08
C THR A 6 24.73 7.22 -30.62
N GLY A 7 23.72 8.08 -30.41
CA GLY A 7 23.20 8.51 -29.10
C GLY A 7 22.49 7.41 -28.31
N THR A 8 22.98 6.18 -28.40
CA THR A 8 22.49 5.00 -27.70
C THR A 8 23.71 4.20 -27.25
N ALA A 9 24.01 4.24 -25.95
CA ALA A 9 25.06 3.43 -25.36
C ALA A 9 24.49 2.04 -25.05
N TYR A 10 25.03 1.01 -25.70
CA TYR A 10 24.74 -0.39 -25.37
C TYR A 10 25.85 -0.87 -24.42
N VAL A 11 25.48 -1.19 -23.18
CA VAL A 11 26.41 -1.75 -22.18
C VAL A 11 26.16 -3.25 -22.10
N LYS A 12 27.09 -4.05 -22.64
CA LYS A 12 27.10 -5.50 -22.46
C LYS A 12 27.67 -5.77 -21.07
N LEU A 13 26.82 -6.20 -20.13
CA LEU A 13 27.22 -6.47 -18.75
C LEU A 13 28.02 -7.78 -18.70
N GLU A 14 29.34 -7.69 -18.63
CA GLU A 14 30.24 -8.85 -18.60
C GLU A 14 30.48 -9.40 -17.17
N GLY A 15 29.98 -8.72 -16.13
CA GLY A 15 30.10 -9.22 -14.75
C GLY A 15 29.25 -8.50 -13.70
N VAL A 16 29.23 -9.07 -12.48
CA VAL A 16 28.44 -8.61 -11.32
C VAL A 16 28.79 -7.17 -10.92
N ASN A 17 30.06 -6.77 -11.03
CA ASN A 17 30.52 -5.43 -10.66
C ASN A 17 30.03 -4.33 -11.62
N ASP A 18 29.95 -4.61 -12.92
CA ASP A 18 29.41 -3.67 -13.90
C ASP A 18 27.89 -3.52 -13.79
N ALA A 19 27.21 -4.60 -13.40
CA ALA A 19 25.78 -4.56 -13.10
C ALA A 19 25.52 -3.70 -11.85
N LEU A 20 26.29 -3.89 -10.77
CA LEU A 20 26.23 -3.05 -9.58
C LEU A 20 26.58 -1.58 -9.86
N LYS A 21 27.52 -1.33 -10.76
CA LYS A 21 27.88 0.03 -11.20
C LYS A 21 26.75 0.68 -11.98
N THR A 22 26.14 -0.03 -12.92
CA THR A 22 24.96 0.44 -13.66
C THR A 22 23.76 0.69 -12.74
N LEU A 23 23.58 -0.15 -11.72
CA LEU A 23 22.55 0.06 -10.69
C LEU A 23 22.80 1.34 -9.87
N LYS A 24 24.07 1.66 -9.60
CA LYS A 24 24.47 2.92 -8.94
C LYS A 24 24.34 4.13 -9.86
N ASP A 25 24.60 3.97 -11.16
CA ASP A 25 24.61 5.06 -12.13
C ASP A 25 23.19 5.44 -12.62
N TYR A 26 22.23 4.51 -12.58
CA TYR A 26 20.84 4.73 -13.06
C TYR A 26 19.74 4.53 -12.00
N PRO A 27 19.84 5.14 -10.80
CA PRO A 27 18.90 4.90 -9.70
C PRO A 27 17.46 5.31 -10.06
N ASN A 28 17.28 6.30 -10.93
CA ASN A 28 15.96 6.79 -11.33
C ASN A 28 15.18 5.76 -12.17
N LYS A 29 15.85 5.02 -13.06
CA LYS A 29 15.19 4.03 -13.94
C LYS A 29 14.76 2.81 -13.14
N ILE A 30 15.63 2.35 -12.23
CA ILE A 30 15.35 1.25 -11.29
C ILE A 30 14.21 1.64 -10.34
N ASN A 31 14.26 2.84 -9.76
CA ASN A 31 13.20 3.32 -8.88
C ASN A 31 11.85 3.42 -9.62
N SER A 32 11.87 3.77 -10.91
CA SER A 32 10.66 3.77 -11.74
C SER A 32 10.08 2.37 -11.90
N VAL A 33 10.91 1.38 -12.24
CA VAL A 33 10.53 -0.04 -12.35
C VAL A 33 9.95 -0.54 -11.03
N VAL A 34 10.67 -0.37 -9.92
CA VAL A 34 10.21 -0.82 -8.61
C VAL A 34 8.88 -0.16 -8.23
N LYS A 35 8.72 1.15 -8.47
CA LYS A 35 7.45 1.86 -8.23
C LYS A 35 6.29 1.30 -9.07
N LYS A 36 6.52 0.93 -10.33
CA LYS A 36 5.50 0.30 -11.18
C LYS A 36 5.13 -1.08 -10.62
N SER A 37 6.10 -1.92 -10.30
CA SER A 37 5.87 -3.26 -9.73
C SER A 37 5.11 -3.19 -8.41
N LEU A 38 5.45 -2.24 -7.53
CA LEU A 38 4.72 -2.00 -6.27
C LEU A 38 3.25 -1.62 -6.52
N LYS A 39 2.97 -0.78 -7.52
CA LYS A 39 1.58 -0.42 -7.88
C LYS A 39 0.80 -1.64 -8.37
N VAL A 40 1.41 -2.44 -9.23
CA VAL A 40 0.77 -3.66 -9.78
C VAL A 40 0.44 -4.63 -8.65
N ALA A 41 1.38 -4.87 -7.74
CA ALA A 41 1.21 -5.80 -6.62
C ALA A 41 0.02 -5.46 -5.71
N VAL A 42 -0.13 -4.17 -5.40
CA VAL A 42 -1.11 -3.66 -4.42
C VAL A 42 -2.49 -3.37 -5.04
N THR A 43 -2.57 -3.20 -6.37
CA THR A 43 -3.82 -2.82 -7.05
C THR A 43 -4.98 -3.81 -6.80
N PRO A 44 -4.81 -5.13 -6.93
CA PRO A 44 -5.91 -6.06 -6.66
C PRO A 44 -6.34 -6.05 -5.18
N THR A 45 -5.39 -5.86 -4.26
CA THR A 45 -5.68 -5.71 -2.82
C THR A 45 -6.51 -4.46 -2.57
N ILE A 46 -6.17 -3.32 -3.20
CA ILE A 46 -6.96 -2.08 -3.13
C ILE A 46 -8.38 -2.29 -3.69
N GLN A 47 -8.54 -3.03 -4.78
CA GLN A 47 -9.85 -3.34 -5.34
C GLN A 47 -10.68 -4.21 -4.38
N SER A 48 -10.06 -5.23 -3.77
CA SER A 48 -10.70 -6.05 -2.73
C SER A 48 -11.07 -5.24 -1.49
N MET A 49 -10.19 -4.33 -1.03
CA MET A 49 -10.51 -3.41 0.05
C MET A 49 -11.74 -2.54 -0.28
N LYS A 50 -11.84 -2.04 -1.52
CA LYS A 50 -12.99 -1.23 -1.96
C LYS A 50 -14.28 -2.03 -2.06
N SER A 51 -14.24 -3.31 -2.44
CA SER A 51 -15.43 -4.14 -2.54
C SER A 51 -16.04 -4.43 -1.16
N PHE A 52 -15.19 -4.74 -0.17
CA PHE A 52 -15.64 -5.00 1.20
C PHE A 52 -15.92 -3.72 1.99
N ALA A 53 -15.27 -2.59 1.66
CA ALA A 53 -15.49 -1.33 2.34
C ALA A 53 -16.93 -0.83 2.16
N HIS A 54 -17.47 -0.28 3.24
CA HIS A 54 -18.74 0.45 3.21
C HIS A 54 -18.71 1.54 2.12
N PRO A 55 -19.78 1.75 1.32
CA PRO A 55 -19.79 2.67 0.19
C PRO A 55 -19.22 4.07 0.49
N LYS A 56 -19.53 4.61 1.68
CA LYS A 56 -19.04 5.89 2.19
C LYS A 56 -17.51 6.00 2.29
N PHE A 57 -16.80 4.89 2.44
CA PHE A 57 -15.34 4.86 2.66
C PHE A 57 -14.55 4.39 1.42
N ARG A 58 -15.21 3.91 0.36
CA ARG A 58 -14.51 3.42 -0.85
C ARG A 58 -13.59 4.46 -1.49
N LYS A 59 -14.00 5.74 -1.47
CA LYS A 59 -13.22 6.86 -2.04
C LYS A 59 -11.92 7.16 -1.28
N ILE A 60 -11.81 6.76 -0.01
CA ILE A 60 -10.61 6.97 0.79
C ILE A 60 -9.67 5.77 0.79
N VAL A 61 -10.06 4.64 0.19
CA VAL A 61 -9.17 3.50 -0.04
C VAL A 61 -8.22 3.83 -1.18
N LYS A 62 -6.95 4.06 -0.85
CA LYS A 62 -5.91 4.49 -1.79
C LYS A 62 -4.58 3.83 -1.44
N TYR A 63 -3.60 3.99 -2.31
CA TYR A 63 -2.19 3.79 -1.99
C TYR A 63 -1.44 5.11 -2.09
N LYS A 64 -0.30 5.21 -1.41
CA LYS A 64 0.65 6.32 -1.46
C LYS A 64 2.05 5.75 -1.64
N LEU A 65 2.75 6.20 -2.68
CA LEU A 65 4.17 5.93 -2.82
C LEU A 65 4.94 6.83 -1.86
N MET A 66 5.86 6.24 -1.12
CA MET A 66 6.74 6.95 -0.22
C MET A 66 7.92 7.53 -1.01
N SER A 67 8.27 8.78 -0.70
CA SER A 67 9.51 9.39 -1.16
C SER A 67 10.68 8.88 -0.31
N GLY A 68 11.81 8.60 -0.95
CA GLY A 68 13.01 8.10 -0.28
C GLY A 68 13.96 7.38 -1.23
N ARG A 69 15.15 7.02 -0.73
CA ARG A 69 16.14 6.21 -1.46
C ARG A 69 15.63 4.79 -1.75
N SER A 70 14.72 4.29 -0.93
CA SER A 70 14.07 2.99 -1.10
C SER A 70 12.59 3.19 -1.45
N PRO A 71 12.14 2.81 -2.65
CA PRO A 71 10.72 2.89 -3.00
C PRO A 71 9.89 2.01 -2.07
N ALA A 72 8.90 2.61 -1.42
CA ALA A 72 7.93 1.89 -0.61
C ALA A 72 6.50 2.33 -0.95
N ILE A 73 5.53 1.47 -0.71
CA ILE A 73 4.11 1.76 -0.94
C ILE A 73 3.34 1.54 0.36
N LYS A 74 2.58 2.56 0.78
CA LYS A 74 1.57 2.42 1.83
C LYS A 74 0.21 2.31 1.19
N PHE A 75 -0.63 1.41 1.65
CA PHE A 75 -2.01 1.29 1.18
C PHE A 75 -2.98 1.16 2.35
N GLY A 76 -4.21 1.64 2.18
CA GLY A 76 -5.15 1.73 3.27
C GLY A 76 -6.22 2.80 3.09
N PHE A 77 -6.84 3.17 4.21
CA PHE A 77 -7.84 4.21 4.30
C PHE A 77 -7.17 5.56 4.59
N PHE A 78 -7.18 6.46 3.61
CA PHE A 78 -6.58 7.80 3.69
C PHE A 78 -7.66 8.88 3.52
N GLY A 79 -8.07 9.54 4.62
CA GLY A 79 -9.06 10.61 4.56
C GLY A 79 -8.96 11.56 5.76
N THR A 80 -8.46 12.77 5.53
CA THR A 80 -8.16 13.77 6.57
C THR A 80 -9.28 14.75 6.87
N LYS A 81 -10.21 14.98 5.92
CA LYS A 81 -11.39 15.83 6.14
C LYS A 81 -12.48 15.03 6.83
N GLY A 82 -13.17 15.64 7.79
CA GLY A 82 -14.28 15.05 8.51
C GLY A 82 -15.31 16.10 8.91
N GLU A 83 -16.59 15.75 8.83
CA GLU A 83 -17.68 16.60 9.32
C GLU A 83 -18.39 15.88 10.47
N THR A 84 -18.68 16.60 11.54
CA THR A 84 -19.64 16.16 12.55
C THR A 84 -20.72 17.22 12.70
N PRO A 85 -21.95 16.84 13.09
CA PRO A 85 -23.00 17.81 13.44
C PRO A 85 -22.64 18.70 14.64
N ALA A 86 -21.64 18.32 15.44
CA ALA A 86 -21.28 18.95 16.71
C ALA A 86 -19.87 19.61 16.72
N GLY A 87 -19.33 19.96 15.56
CA GLY A 87 -18.15 20.86 15.46
C GLY A 87 -16.76 20.23 15.57
N GLY A 88 -16.62 18.93 15.83
CA GLY A 88 -15.32 18.24 15.80
C GLY A 88 -14.96 17.70 14.41
N ASN A 89 -13.79 18.05 13.86
CA ASN A 89 -13.29 17.49 12.60
C ASN A 89 -12.72 16.08 12.81
N VAL A 90 -13.60 15.07 12.92
CA VAL A 90 -13.18 13.67 13.07
C VAL A 90 -12.82 13.09 11.69
N PRO A 91 -11.55 12.73 11.43
CA PRO A 91 -11.12 12.28 10.11
C PRO A 91 -11.92 11.08 9.60
N VAL A 92 -12.24 11.06 8.30
CA VAL A 92 -13.02 9.95 7.70
C VAL A 92 -12.28 8.61 7.83
N TRP A 93 -10.95 8.59 7.81
CA TRP A 93 -10.19 7.35 8.06
C TRP A 93 -10.47 6.79 9.46
N PHE A 94 -10.66 7.64 10.47
CA PHE A 94 -10.94 7.22 11.84
C PHE A 94 -12.35 6.66 11.97
N LYS A 95 -13.31 7.22 11.24
CA LYS A 95 -14.67 6.66 11.13
C LYS A 95 -14.65 5.29 10.43
N ALA A 96 -13.85 5.14 9.38
CA ALA A 96 -13.67 3.86 8.70
C ALA A 96 -13.04 2.83 9.64
N TYR A 97 -12.02 3.20 10.41
CA TYR A 97 -11.40 2.33 11.42
C TYR A 97 -12.44 1.77 12.41
N TRP A 98 -13.27 2.64 13.00
CA TRP A 98 -14.30 2.19 13.94
C TRP A 98 -15.44 1.41 13.27
N LYS A 99 -15.75 1.67 11.99
CA LYS A 99 -16.68 0.82 11.23
C LYS A 99 -16.08 -0.54 10.91
N ASN A 100 -14.76 -0.63 10.76
CA ASN A 100 -14.06 -1.88 10.52
C ASN A 100 -14.07 -2.76 11.77
N TYR A 101 -13.62 -2.21 12.89
CA TYR A 101 -13.32 -2.95 14.11
C TYR A 101 -14.39 -2.86 15.19
N GLY A 102 -15.43 -2.07 14.95
CA GLY A 102 -16.54 -1.88 15.87
C GLY A 102 -16.20 -1.02 17.09
N THR A 103 -17.22 -0.57 17.82
CA THR A 103 -17.09 0.33 18.97
C THR A 103 -17.68 -0.27 20.24
N LEU A 104 -17.31 0.31 21.39
CA LEU A 104 -17.87 -0.05 22.71
C LEU A 104 -17.77 -1.56 23.01
N ASP A 105 -18.89 -2.26 23.17
CA ASP A 105 -18.93 -3.70 23.44
C ASP A 105 -18.79 -4.56 22.17
N SER A 106 -19.04 -3.96 21.02
CA SER A 106 -18.99 -4.58 19.69
C SER A 106 -17.57 -4.51 19.10
N ARG A 107 -16.56 -4.16 19.90
CA ARG A 107 -15.16 -4.16 19.46
C ARG A 107 -14.72 -5.58 19.12
N PHE A 108 -14.19 -5.77 17.92
CA PHE A 108 -13.71 -7.06 17.46
C PHE A 108 -12.56 -7.58 18.33
N SER A 109 -12.75 -8.75 18.95
CA SER A 109 -11.78 -9.34 19.89
C SER A 109 -10.47 -9.75 19.22
N GLY A 110 -10.47 -10.05 17.92
CA GLY A 110 -9.27 -10.39 17.16
C GLY A 110 -8.40 -9.19 16.77
N HIS A 111 -8.78 -7.96 17.13
CA HIS A 111 -8.00 -6.76 16.87
C HIS A 111 -7.39 -6.18 18.14
N THR A 112 -6.09 -5.90 18.10
CA THR A 112 -5.39 -5.26 19.21
C THR A 112 -5.61 -3.75 19.15
N PHE A 113 -6.52 -3.25 19.99
CA PHE A 113 -6.74 -1.81 20.14
C PHE A 113 -5.62 -1.18 20.97
N GLU A 114 -4.94 -0.17 20.42
CA GLU A 114 -3.92 0.62 21.12
C GLU A 114 -4.44 1.19 22.45
N ARG A 115 -5.72 1.59 22.48
CA ARG A 115 -6.37 2.14 23.67
C ARG A 115 -7.54 1.26 24.12
N LYS A 116 -7.42 0.79 25.37
CA LYS A 116 -8.53 0.17 26.11
C LYS A 116 -9.68 1.15 26.27
N ARG A 117 -10.87 0.60 26.53
CA ARG A 117 -12.07 1.39 26.80
C ARG A 117 -11.88 2.20 28.08
N LYS A 118 -12.28 3.48 28.07
CA LYS A 118 -12.23 4.34 29.26
C LYS A 118 -13.18 3.81 30.33
N GLN A 119 -12.85 4.01 31.61
CA GLN A 119 -13.68 3.58 32.74
C GLN A 119 -15.12 4.11 32.64
N ALA A 120 -15.27 5.41 32.31
CA ALA A 120 -16.57 6.05 32.15
C ALA A 120 -17.49 5.35 31.14
N THR A 121 -16.92 4.84 30.04
CA THR A 121 -17.71 4.13 29.04
C THR A 121 -17.72 2.62 29.26
N LYS A 122 -16.93 2.04 30.18
CA LYS A 122 -16.68 0.58 30.30
C LYS A 122 -17.95 -0.27 30.29
N LYS A 123 -19.02 0.20 30.93
CA LYS A 123 -20.30 -0.52 31.08
C LYS A 123 -21.32 -0.24 29.97
N TRP A 124 -21.07 0.71 29.06
CA TRP A 124 -22.08 0.98 28.01
C TRP A 124 -22.22 -0.24 27.09
N ARG A 125 -23.44 -0.53 26.67
CA ARG A 125 -23.74 -1.63 25.76
C ARG A 125 -24.09 -1.11 24.37
N GLY A 126 -24.10 -2.00 23.40
CA GLY A 126 -24.24 -1.70 22.00
C GLY A 126 -23.00 -1.04 21.42
N GLY A 127 -23.09 -0.68 20.15
CA GLY A 127 -21.98 -0.11 19.41
C GLY A 127 -22.16 -0.33 17.93
N ILE A 128 -21.18 0.13 17.16
CA ILE A 128 -21.12 -0.18 15.74
C ILE A 128 -20.55 -1.60 15.64
N MET A 129 -21.28 -2.49 14.96
CA MET A 129 -20.79 -3.85 14.67
C MET A 129 -19.62 -3.82 13.67
N PRO A 130 -18.60 -4.65 13.88
CA PRO A 130 -17.43 -4.71 13.02
C PRO A 130 -17.78 -5.33 11.67
N VAL A 131 -17.18 -4.81 10.60
CA VAL A 131 -17.35 -5.31 9.23
C VAL A 131 -16.10 -6.04 8.73
N LEU A 132 -14.94 -5.80 9.35
CA LEU A 132 -13.68 -6.48 9.09
C LEU A 132 -13.24 -6.46 7.62
N PHE A 133 -13.57 -5.38 6.90
CA PHE A 133 -13.18 -5.23 5.50
C PHE A 133 -11.65 -5.15 5.33
N PHE A 134 -10.89 -4.69 6.33
CA PHE A 134 -9.42 -4.68 6.26
C PHE A 134 -8.85 -6.10 6.40
N GLU A 135 -9.30 -6.84 7.40
CA GLU A 135 -8.88 -8.23 7.68
C GLU A 135 -9.14 -9.11 6.46
N ARG A 136 -10.34 -9.01 5.89
CA ARG A 136 -10.76 -9.79 4.71
C ARG A 136 -9.96 -9.49 3.44
N SER A 137 -9.35 -8.30 3.36
CA SER A 137 -8.63 -7.87 2.17
C SER A 137 -7.12 -7.98 2.29
N VAL A 138 -6.56 -8.02 3.50
CA VAL A 138 -5.11 -7.96 3.72
C VAL A 138 -4.58 -9.17 4.48
N VAL A 139 -5.23 -9.58 5.58
CA VAL A 139 -4.69 -10.61 6.47
C VAL A 139 -4.67 -11.97 5.75
N GLY A 140 -3.50 -12.61 5.71
CA GLY A 140 -3.28 -13.89 5.04
C GLY A 140 -3.00 -13.77 3.54
N LYS A 141 -2.92 -12.55 3.00
CA LYS A 141 -2.61 -12.27 1.57
C LYS A 141 -1.25 -11.60 1.37
N GLU A 142 -0.43 -11.52 2.42
CA GLU A 142 0.88 -10.87 2.39
C GLU A 142 1.80 -11.55 1.37
N GLN A 143 1.83 -12.88 1.38
CA GLN A 143 2.64 -13.66 0.44
C GLN A 143 2.16 -13.48 -1.00
N GLU A 144 0.85 -13.40 -1.22
CA GLU A 144 0.29 -13.16 -2.55
C GLU A 144 0.67 -11.78 -3.10
N ILE A 145 0.65 -10.75 -2.25
CA ILE A 145 1.12 -9.39 -2.60
C ILE A 145 2.60 -9.44 -2.97
N TYR A 146 3.41 -10.14 -2.18
CA TYR A 146 4.84 -10.30 -2.42
C TYR A 146 5.12 -11.02 -3.75
N SER A 147 4.46 -12.15 -4.02
CA SER A 147 4.63 -12.88 -5.28
C SER A 147 4.19 -12.06 -6.50
N ARG A 148 3.11 -11.27 -6.39
CA ARG A 148 2.71 -10.34 -7.46
C ARG A 148 3.78 -9.27 -7.71
N PHE A 149 4.42 -8.78 -6.65
CA PHE A 149 5.51 -7.82 -6.77
C PHE A 149 6.71 -8.43 -7.49
N GLU A 150 7.17 -9.62 -7.09
CA GLU A 150 8.28 -10.31 -7.75
C GLU A 150 7.99 -10.57 -9.23
N ASN A 151 6.82 -11.09 -9.56
CA ASN A 151 6.41 -11.34 -10.95
C ASN A 151 6.38 -10.05 -11.78
N ALA A 152 5.83 -8.97 -11.21
CA ALA A 152 5.81 -7.68 -11.88
C ALA A 152 7.22 -7.08 -12.03
N LEU A 153 8.13 -7.32 -11.08
CA LEU A 153 9.52 -6.88 -11.14
C LEU A 153 10.27 -7.61 -12.26
N ILE A 154 10.17 -8.94 -12.31
CA ILE A 154 10.77 -9.76 -13.37
C ILE A 154 10.27 -9.31 -14.75
N SER A 155 8.96 -9.07 -14.88
CA SER A 155 8.38 -8.61 -16.14
C SER A 155 8.91 -7.24 -16.58
N GLU A 156 9.02 -6.27 -15.67
CA GLU A 156 9.55 -4.95 -16.00
C GLU A 156 11.06 -4.96 -16.28
N VAL A 157 11.83 -5.83 -15.62
CA VAL A 157 13.25 -6.03 -15.92
C VAL A 157 13.45 -6.59 -17.32
N LYS A 158 12.67 -7.62 -17.71
CA LYS A 158 12.72 -8.17 -19.08
C LYS A 158 12.44 -7.12 -20.15
N LYS A 159 11.47 -6.22 -19.92
CA LYS A 159 11.19 -5.11 -20.85
C LYS A 159 12.40 -4.20 -21.03
N LEU A 160 13.14 -3.93 -19.96
CA LEU A 160 14.36 -3.13 -20.03
C LEU A 160 15.48 -3.82 -20.81
N GLU A 161 15.62 -5.15 -20.64
CA GLU A 161 16.58 -5.97 -21.40
C GLU A 161 16.24 -5.97 -22.89
N ASP A 162 14.95 -6.04 -23.23
CA ASP A 162 14.45 -6.00 -24.61
C ASP A 162 14.48 -4.58 -25.25
N GLY A 163 15.00 -3.56 -24.53
CA GLY A 163 15.08 -2.19 -25.03
C GLY A 163 13.74 -1.45 -25.14
N LYS A 164 12.71 -1.90 -24.41
CA LYS A 164 11.36 -1.33 -24.38
C LYS A 164 11.08 -0.43 -23.18
#